data_AF-A0AAW5JRR7-F1
#
_entry.id   AF-A0AAW5JRR7-F1
#
_cell.length_a   1.000
_cell.length_b   1.000
_cell.length_c   1.000
_cell.angle_alpha   90.00
_cell.angle_beta   90.00
_cell.angle_gamma   90.00
#
_symmetry.space_group_name_H-M   'P 1'
#
loop_
_entity.id
_entity.type
_entity.pdbx_description
1 polymer ?
#
loop_
_entity_poly.entity_id
_entity_poly.type
_entity_poly.pdbx_seq_one_letter_code
_entity_poly.pdbx_strand_id
1 'polypeptide(L)'
;QQQIIKVLGAKPQINAEEEIRRSIDFLKSYLQTYPFIKSLVLGISGGQDSTLAGKLCQMAINELRQETGNESLQFIAVRLPYGILAILFVGLDTIG
;
A
#
# COMPACT_ATOMS: atom_id res chain seq x y z
N GLN A 1 -6.18 -31.59 1.15
CA GLN A 1 -5.36 -30.50 1.75
C GLN A 1 -4.46 -29.79 0.73
N GLN A 2 -3.81 -30.49 -0.22
CA GLN A 2 -2.92 -29.86 -1.22
C GLN A 2 -3.61 -28.92 -2.24
N GLN A 3 -4.89 -29.13 -2.55
CA GLN A 3 -5.61 -28.23 -3.47
C GLN A 3 -5.80 -26.82 -2.93
N ILE A 4 -5.97 -26.65 -1.61
CA ILE A 4 -6.18 -25.33 -0.98
C ILE A 4 -4.90 -24.48 -1.03
N ILE A 5 -3.73 -25.11 -0.81
CA ILE A 5 -2.43 -24.42 -0.84
C ILE A 5 -2.13 -23.86 -2.23
N LYS A 6 -2.47 -24.63 -3.28
CA LYS A 6 -2.29 -24.19 -4.67
C LYS A 6 -3.25 -23.06 -5.06
N VAL A 7 -4.47 -23.06 -4.50
CA VAL A 7 -5.46 -22.00 -4.72
C VAL A 7 -5.10 -20.70 -4.00
N LEU A 8 -4.53 -20.79 -2.79
CA LEU A 8 -4.11 -19.63 -1.98
C LEU A 8 -2.70 -19.13 -2.33
N GLY A 9 -1.95 -19.86 -3.15
CA GLY A 9 -0.57 -19.51 -3.54
C GLY A 9 0.42 -19.46 -2.37
N ALA A 10 0.10 -20.11 -1.25
CA ALA A 10 0.90 -20.03 -0.03
C ALA A 10 2.21 -20.82 -0.20
N LYS A 11 3.34 -20.11 -0.06
CA LYS A 11 4.68 -20.73 -0.06
C LYS A 11 5.04 -21.20 1.36
N PRO A 12 5.70 -22.37 1.51
CA PRO A 12 6.10 -22.89 2.82
C PRO A 12 7.22 -22.08 3.50
N GLN A 13 7.98 -21.31 2.73
CA GLN A 13 8.95 -20.33 3.22
C GLN A 13 8.79 -19.05 2.39
N ILE A 14 8.83 -17.90 3.07
CA ILE A 14 8.79 -16.58 2.44
C ILE A 14 10.07 -15.83 2.77
N ASN A 15 10.63 -15.13 1.78
CA ASN A 15 11.63 -14.09 2.02
C ASN A 15 10.88 -12.76 2.15
N ALA A 16 10.97 -12.14 3.34
CA ALA A 16 10.22 -10.92 3.63
C ALA A 16 10.58 -9.77 2.69
N GLU A 17 11.87 -9.59 2.38
CA GLU A 17 12.33 -8.50 1.50
C GLU A 17 11.84 -8.69 0.07
N GLU A 18 11.88 -9.93 -0.42
CA GLU A 18 11.42 -10.28 -1.77
C GLU A 18 9.90 -10.07 -1.91
N GLU A 19 9.10 -10.51 -0.94
CA GLU A 19 7.65 -10.35 -1.00
C GLU A 19 7.21 -8.88 -0.81
N ILE A 20 7.96 -8.09 -0.01
CA ILE A 20 7.78 -6.63 0.06
C ILE A 20 8.02 -6.00 -1.32
N ARG A 21 9.13 -6.36 -1.97
CA ARG A 21 9.50 -5.82 -3.27
C ARG A 21 8.49 -6.19 -4.35
N ARG A 22 8.11 -7.46 -4.41
CA ARG A 22 7.08 -7.97 -5.30
C ARG A 22 5.74 -7.24 -5.14
N SER A 23 5.35 -6.93 -3.91
CA SER A 23 4.11 -6.19 -3.62
C SER A 23 4.19 -4.74 -4.10
N ILE A 24 5.32 -4.07 -3.88
CA ILE A 24 5.56 -2.69 -4.34
C ILE A 24 5.57 -2.63 -5.87
N ASP A 25 6.30 -3.52 -6.53
CA ASP A 25 6.42 -3.55 -7.98
C ASP A 25 5.08 -3.85 -8.65
N PHE A 26 4.28 -4.73 -8.04
CA PHE A 26 2.90 -4.97 -8.48
C PHE A 26 2.04 -3.69 -8.42
N LEU A 27 2.08 -2.96 -7.31
CA LEU A 27 1.31 -1.71 -7.16
C LEU A 27 1.76 -0.64 -8.17
N LYS A 28 3.07 -0.49 -8.37
CA LYS A 28 3.65 0.43 -9.36
C LYS A 28 3.22 0.08 -10.77
N SER A 29 3.34 -1.20 -11.14
CA SER A 29 2.92 -1.71 -12.45
C SER A 29 1.43 -1.47 -12.70
N TYR A 30 0.58 -1.66 -11.68
CA TYR A 30 -0.85 -1.40 -11.79
C TYR A 30 -1.16 0.08 -12.04
N LEU A 31 -0.52 0.99 -11.30
CA LEU A 31 -0.66 2.45 -11.49
C LEU A 31 -0.15 2.93 -12.85
N GLN A 32 0.95 2.34 -13.35
CA GLN A 32 1.48 2.64 -14.67
C GLN A 32 0.58 2.10 -15.80
N THR A 33 -0.03 0.93 -15.60
CA THR A 33 -0.97 0.31 -16.56
C THR A 33 -2.24 1.14 -16.71
N TYR A 34 -2.67 1.82 -15.64
CA TYR A 34 -3.86 2.66 -15.63
C TYR A 34 -3.51 4.12 -15.25
N PRO A 35 -2.96 4.92 -16.18
CA PRO A 35 -2.43 6.26 -15.89
C PRO A 35 -3.46 7.26 -15.34
N PHE A 36 -4.75 6.99 -15.52
CA PHE A 36 -5.85 7.80 -14.97
C PHE A 36 -6.00 7.62 -13.45
N ILE A 37 -5.48 6.53 -12.88
CA ILE A 37 -5.48 6.31 -11.44
C ILE A 37 -4.33 7.12 -10.84
N LYS A 38 -4.70 8.11 -10.03
CA LYS A 38 -3.73 8.95 -9.30
C LYS A 38 -3.64 8.64 -7.82
N SER A 39 -4.59 7.89 -7.28
CA SER A 39 -4.69 7.71 -5.83
C SER A 39 -4.87 6.25 -5.47
N LEU A 40 -4.10 5.77 -4.50
CA LEU A 40 -4.37 4.52 -3.78
C LEU A 40 -5.09 4.85 -2.48
N VAL A 41 -6.22 4.20 -2.21
CA VAL A 41 -7.01 4.43 -0.99
C VAL A 41 -7.04 3.14 -0.18
N LEU A 42 -6.68 3.21 1.10
CA LEU A 42 -6.70 2.06 2.01
C LEU A 42 -7.36 2.42 3.34
N GLY A 43 -8.31 1.59 3.75
CA GLY A 43 -8.89 1.63 5.09
C GLY A 43 -7.89 1.12 6.15
N ILE A 44 -7.38 1.99 7.02
CA ILE A 44 -6.55 1.59 8.16
C ILE A 44 -7.46 1.38 9.38
N SER A 45 -7.62 0.12 9.78
CA SER A 45 -8.37 -0.28 10.98
C SER A 45 -7.51 -0.28 12.25
N GLY A 46 -6.19 -0.19 12.11
CA GLY A 46 -5.23 -0.28 13.21
C GLY A 46 -4.70 -1.70 13.47
N GLY A 47 -5.13 -2.69 12.68
CA GLY A 47 -4.57 -4.04 12.69
C GLY A 47 -3.24 -4.14 11.90
N GLN A 48 -2.45 -5.18 12.21
CA GLN A 48 -1.14 -5.45 11.59
C GLN A 48 -1.19 -5.42 10.05
N ASP A 49 -2.20 -6.07 9.46
CA ASP A 49 -2.34 -6.17 8.01
C ASP A 49 -2.59 -4.82 7.35
N SER A 50 -3.44 -3.99 7.95
CA SER A 50 -3.77 -2.66 7.42
C SER A 50 -2.59 -1.68 7.50
N THR A 51 -1.77 -1.81 8.55
CA THR A 51 -0.54 -1.02 8.70
C THR A 51 0.53 -1.45 7.69
N LEU A 52 0.72 -2.77 7.50
CA LEU A 52 1.66 -3.30 6.52
C LEU A 52 1.27 -2.89 5.10
N ALA A 53 0.00 -3.10 4.72
CA ALA A 53 -0.51 -2.71 3.41
C ALA A 53 -0.37 -1.19 3.19
N GLY A 54 -0.66 -0.37 4.19
CA GLY A 54 -0.50 1.08 4.11
C GLY A 54 0.95 1.51 3.87
N LYS A 55 1.90 0.86 4.56
CA LYS A 55 3.33 1.13 4.36
C LYS A 55 3.78 0.77 2.94
N LEU A 56 3.35 -0.37 2.42
CA LEU A 56 3.67 -0.82 1.06
C LEU A 56 3.09 0.13 0.00
N CYS A 57 1.84 0.57 0.17
CA CYS A 57 1.21 1.55 -0.72
C CYS A 57 1.96 2.89 -0.74
N GLN A 58 2.35 3.40 0.43
CA GLN A 58 3.12 4.64 0.51
C GLN A 58 4.49 4.51 -0.16
N MET A 59 5.18 3.39 0.05
CA MET A 59 6.48 3.12 -0.60
C MET A 59 6.34 3.08 -2.12
N ALA A 60 5.32 2.38 -2.63
CA ALA A 60 5.06 2.30 -4.07
C ALA A 60 4.80 3.67 -4.70
N ILE A 61 3.99 4.52 -4.05
CA ILE A 61 3.72 5.89 -4.54
C ILE A 61 4.98 6.74 -4.49
N ASN A 62 5.79 6.67 -3.42
CA ASN A 62 7.02 7.45 -3.31
C ASN A 62 8.03 7.07 -4.39
N GLU A 63 8.27 5.77 -4.61
CA GLU A 63 9.16 5.30 -5.67
C GLU A 63 8.65 5.72 -7.05
N LEU A 64 7.34 5.57 -7.31
CA LEU A 64 6.77 5.93 -8.60
C LEU A 64 6.81 7.44 -8.87
N ARG A 65 6.63 8.27 -7.83
CA ARG A 65 6.84 9.72 -7.91
C ARG A 65 8.29 10.05 -8.26
N GLN A 66 9.27 9.40 -7.63
CA GLN A 66 10.69 9.61 -7.91
C GLN A 66 11.06 9.17 -9.34
N GLU A 67 10.49 8.08 -9.83
CA GLU A 67 10.76 7.54 -11.17
C GLU A 67 10.10 8.37 -12.29
N THR A 68 8.88 8.86 -12.06
CA THR A 68 8.07 9.53 -13.12
C THR A 68 8.02 11.05 -12.99
N GLY A 69 8.45 11.61 -11.86
CA GLY A 69 8.27 13.02 -11.52
C GLY A 69 6.81 13.44 -11.30
N ASN A 70 5.88 12.48 -11.22
CA ASN A 70 4.45 12.77 -11.17
C ASN A 70 3.94 12.99 -9.74
N GLU A 71 3.95 14.23 -9.28
CA GLU A 71 3.51 14.60 -7.92
C GLU A 71 2.00 14.39 -7.66
N SER A 72 1.19 14.22 -8.72
CA SER A 72 -0.25 13.96 -8.57
C SER A 72 -0.58 12.57 -8.02
N LEU A 73 0.38 11.63 -8.08
CA LEU A 73 0.22 10.30 -7.49
C LEU A 73 0.13 10.44 -5.97
N GLN A 74 -0.82 9.81 -5.28
CA GLN A 74 -0.97 9.95 -3.83
C GLN A 74 -1.46 8.67 -3.17
N PHE A 75 -1.11 8.48 -1.90
CA PHE A 75 -1.69 7.45 -1.05
C PHE A 75 -2.59 8.10 0.01
N ILE A 76 -3.81 7.62 0.13
CA ILE A 76 -4.82 8.12 1.07
C ILE A 76 -5.16 7.01 2.05
N ALA A 77 -4.66 7.15 3.28
CA ALA A 77 -5.03 6.30 4.40
C ALA A 77 -6.34 6.80 5.01
N VAL A 78 -7.39 5.99 4.98
CA VAL A 78 -8.71 6.30 5.56
C VAL A 78 -8.87 5.52 6.85
N ARG A 79 -9.02 6.21 7.98
CA ARG A 79 -9.37 5.54 9.23
C ARG A 79 -10.89 5.36 9.27
N LEU A 80 -11.37 4.12 9.42
CA LEU A 80 -12.79 3.79 9.55
C LEU A 80 -13.12 3.51 11.02
N PRO A 81 -13.54 4.52 11.80
CA PRO A 81 -14.01 4.32 13.18
C PRO A 81 -15.42 3.75 13.22
N TYR A 82 -15.65 2.82 14.15
CA TYR A 82 -16.97 2.62 14.74
C TYR A 82 -17.01 3.43 16.06
N GLY A 83 -17.46 4.70 16.03
CA GLY A 83 -17.54 5.61 17.20
C GLY A 83 -16.83 6.97 17.06
N ILE A 84 -16.75 7.76 18.15
CA ILE A 84 -16.10 9.10 18.20
C ILE A 84 -14.64 8.97 17.75
N LEU A 85 -14.33 9.60 16.62
CA LEU A 85 -13.01 9.62 16.04
C LEU A 85 -12.39 11.00 16.22
N ALA A 86 -11.35 11.07 17.05
CA ALA A 86 -10.38 12.13 16.95
C ALA A 86 -9.67 12.00 15.59
N ILE A 87 -10.05 12.88 14.66
CA ILE A 87 -9.41 13.03 13.36
C ILE A 87 -7.98 13.52 13.63
N LEU A 88 -7.00 12.63 13.49
CA LEU A 88 -5.62 13.05 13.30
C LEU A 88 -5.34 12.95 11.80
N PHE A 89 -5.39 14.10 11.14
CA PHE A 89 -4.78 14.29 9.84
C PHE A 89 -3.29 13.93 10.00
N VAL A 90 -2.87 12.78 9.47
CA VAL A 90 -1.43 12.50 9.34
C VAL A 90 -0.95 13.29 8.13
N GLY A 91 -0.74 14.60 8.35
CA GLY A 91 0.05 15.43 7.45
C GLY A 91 1.51 15.04 7.59
N LEU A 92 1.97 14.09 6.78
CA LEU A 92 3.40 13.86 6.53
C LEU A 92 3.88 14.85 5.48
N ASP A 93 3.72 16.14 5.74
CA ASP A 93 4.27 17.25 4.95
C ASP A 93 4.59 18.40 5.89
N THR A 94 5.58 18.25 6.77
CA THR A 94 6.53 19.32 7.15
C THR A 94 7.61 18.70 8.03
N ILE A 95 8.85 18.69 7.58
CA ILE A 95 10.08 19.08 8.29
C ILE A 95 11.21 18.82 7.29
N GLY A 96 11.84 19.92 6.86
CA GLY A 96 13.11 19.90 6.15
C GLY A 96 14.30 19.78 7.10
#